data_AF-X1SL96-F1
#
_entry.id   AF-X1SL96-F1
#
_cell.length_a   1.000
_cell.length_b   1.000
_cell.length_c   1.000
_cell.angle_alpha   90.00
_cell.angle_beta   90.00
_cell.angle_gamma   90.00
#
_symmetry.space_group_name_H-M   'P 1'
#
loop_
_entity.id
_entity.type
_entity.pdbx_description
1 polymer ?
#
loop_
_entity_poly.entity_id
_entity_poly.type
_entity_poly.pdbx_seq_one_letter_code
_entity_poly.pdbx_strand_id
1 'polypeptide(L)'
;MPLPFHGLTLKDKQETIKVLLSCGANIHEINAIRKHTSMIKGGRLAQAAYPATLVSLILSDVVGDDLDVIASGPTVPDYSTFSRCMEILHKYNILKKIPETVLNHIMTGAAGKVSETPNTDDPAFEKTYNLIIGSNFESLLAARQEAKSLGYKVLVLSSMIEGETRDIAHFHGAIAREIIKTGNPLPPPACILSGGETTVTLKGKGLGGRNQEFALAAAIDIADKNDVVVLSGGTDGNDGPTDAAGAFSD
;
A
#
# COMPACT_ATOMS: atom_id res chain seq x y z
N MET A 1 14.75 2.70 6.53
CA MET A 1 15.59 3.90 6.79
C MET A 1 14.85 4.92 7.68
N PRO A 2 15.15 5.05 8.99
CA PRO A 2 14.36 5.88 9.91
C PRO A 2 14.93 7.27 10.24
N LEU A 3 16.06 7.69 9.64
CA LEU A 3 16.90 8.83 10.06
C LEU A 3 16.08 10.04 10.57
N PRO A 4 15.99 10.25 11.90
CA PRO A 4 15.24 11.35 12.50
C PRO A 4 15.85 12.71 12.14
N PHE A 5 15.00 13.75 12.09
CA PHE A 5 15.48 15.13 11.98
C PHE A 5 16.39 15.50 13.16
N HIS A 6 17.30 16.46 12.96
CA HIS A 6 18.20 16.92 14.02
C HIS A 6 17.43 17.29 15.30
N GLY A 7 17.89 16.76 16.45
CA GLY A 7 17.24 16.95 17.74
C GLY A 7 16.10 15.98 18.05
N LEU A 8 15.66 15.15 17.09
CA LEU A 8 14.69 14.07 17.31
C LEU A 8 15.39 12.72 17.46
N THR A 9 14.81 11.85 18.27
CA THR A 9 15.29 10.47 18.45
C THR A 9 14.43 9.46 17.66
N LEU A 10 14.94 8.24 17.50
CA LEU A 10 14.14 7.14 16.93
C LEU A 10 12.91 6.85 17.81
N LYS A 11 13.08 6.92 19.14
CA LYS A 11 12.02 6.69 20.11
C LYS A 11 10.89 7.70 19.94
N ASP A 12 11.22 8.98 19.76
CA ASP A 12 10.22 10.02 19.53
C ASP A 12 9.35 9.68 18.32
N LYS A 13 9.97 9.27 17.21
CA LYS A 13 9.24 8.88 15.99
C LYS A 13 8.35 7.66 16.20
N GLN A 14 8.82 6.66 16.94
CA GLN A 14 8.04 5.46 17.25
C GLN A 14 6.80 5.82 18.09
N GLU A 15 6.97 6.67 19.11
CA GLU A 15 5.88 7.12 19.98
C GLU A 15 4.86 7.96 19.21
N THR A 16 5.32 8.91 18.38
CA THR A 16 4.45 9.69 17.49
C THR A 16 3.62 8.80 16.57
N ILE A 17 4.24 7.83 15.89
CA ILE A 17 3.52 6.92 14.99
C ILE A 17 2.51 6.07 15.75
N LYS A 18 2.86 5.56 16.94
CA LYS A 18 1.94 4.79 17.78
C LYS A 18 0.69 5.60 18.15
N VAL A 19 0.88 6.87 18.51
CA VAL A 19 -0.24 7.78 18.83
C VAL A 19 -1.14 7.99 17.61
N LEU A 20 -0.56 8.27 16.44
CA LEU A 20 -1.31 8.50 15.20
C LEU A 20 -2.11 7.26 14.77
N LEU A 21 -1.52 6.07 14.88
CA LEU A 21 -2.23 4.81 14.62
C LEU A 21 -3.40 4.63 15.61
N SER A 22 -3.17 4.90 16.89
CA SER A 22 -4.19 4.73 17.94
C SER A 22 -5.39 5.66 17.80
N CYS A 23 -5.24 6.80 17.12
CA CYS A 23 -6.32 7.75 16.88
C CYS A 23 -6.98 7.59 15.50
N GLY A 24 -6.57 6.60 14.70
CA GLY A 24 -7.13 6.37 13.37
C GLY A 24 -6.75 7.44 12.36
N ALA A 25 -5.54 8.00 12.45
CA ALA A 25 -5.00 8.84 11.39
C ALA A 25 -4.85 8.04 10.10
N ASN A 26 -5.22 8.61 8.96
CA ASN A 26 -5.09 7.91 7.68
C ASN A 26 -3.62 7.89 7.20
N ILE A 27 -3.31 7.05 6.21
CA ILE A 27 -1.93 6.84 5.76
C ILE A 27 -1.25 8.14 5.29
N HIS A 28 -1.97 9.02 4.60
CA HIS A 28 -1.45 10.30 4.11
C HIS A 28 -1.14 11.26 5.26
N GLU A 29 -1.97 11.30 6.30
CA GLU A 29 -1.74 12.12 7.50
C GLU A 29 -0.53 11.62 8.30
N ILE A 30 -0.41 10.31 8.47
CA ILE A 30 0.76 9.72 9.11
C ILE A 30 2.02 9.99 8.26
N ASN A 31 1.93 9.90 6.93
CA ASN A 31 3.04 10.20 6.03
C ASN A 31 3.47 11.66 6.09
N ALA A 32 2.55 12.63 6.16
CA ALA A 32 2.89 14.03 6.34
C ALA A 32 3.81 14.22 7.56
N ILE A 33 3.39 13.74 8.74
CA ILE A 33 4.20 13.87 9.97
C ILE A 33 5.51 13.05 9.87
N ARG A 34 5.49 11.86 9.26
CA ARG A 34 6.71 11.04 9.05
C ARG A 34 7.73 11.73 8.16
N LYS A 35 7.30 12.42 7.10
CA LYS A 35 8.16 13.18 6.19
C LYS A 35 8.80 14.37 6.91
N HIS A 36 7.99 15.14 7.65
CA HIS A 36 8.42 16.35 8.36
C HIS A 36 9.33 16.09 9.57
N THR A 37 9.40 14.84 10.06
CA THR A 37 10.26 14.41 11.19
C THR A 37 11.45 13.56 10.75
N SER A 38 11.82 13.59 9.47
CA SER A 38 12.84 12.72 8.87
C SER A 38 13.86 13.51 8.04
N MET A 39 15.14 13.15 8.07
CA MET A 39 16.16 13.78 7.20
C MET A 39 16.25 13.18 5.79
N ILE A 40 15.46 12.14 5.51
CA ILE A 40 15.58 11.38 4.24
C ILE A 40 14.25 11.14 3.53
N LYS A 41 13.11 11.40 4.20
CA LYS A 41 11.78 11.18 3.62
C LYS A 41 11.27 12.50 3.04
N GLY A 42 10.22 12.45 2.21
CA GLY A 42 9.63 13.63 1.58
C GLY A 42 10.64 14.39 0.74
N GLY A 43 11.28 13.69 -0.21
CA GLY A 43 12.22 14.26 -1.17
C GLY A 43 13.60 14.60 -0.63
N ARG A 44 13.84 14.52 0.69
CA ARG A 44 15.13 14.90 1.28
C ARG A 44 16.30 14.00 0.87
N LEU A 45 16.06 12.75 0.44
CA LEU A 45 17.13 11.94 -0.14
C LEU A 45 17.54 12.45 -1.52
N ALA A 46 16.58 12.89 -2.35
CA ALA A 46 16.88 13.57 -3.60
C ALA A 46 17.67 14.86 -3.37
N GLN A 47 17.24 15.66 -2.39
CA GLN A 47 17.93 16.90 -2.01
C GLN A 47 19.37 16.64 -1.53
N ALA A 48 19.60 15.59 -0.74
CA ALA A 48 20.93 15.21 -0.28
C ALA A 48 21.85 14.68 -1.39
N ALA A 49 21.27 14.11 -2.46
CA ALA A 49 22.02 13.61 -3.61
C ALA A 49 22.40 14.72 -4.61
N TYR A 50 21.63 15.81 -4.65
CA TYR A 50 21.90 16.95 -5.53
C TYR A 50 23.30 17.52 -5.28
N PRO A 51 24.10 17.82 -6.34
CA PRO A 51 23.75 17.92 -7.75
C PRO A 51 23.96 16.65 -8.59
N ALA A 52 24.19 15.49 -7.97
CA ALA A 52 24.33 14.22 -8.67
C ALA A 52 22.98 13.75 -9.25
N THR A 53 23.05 12.87 -10.25
CA THR A 53 21.87 12.20 -10.80
C THR A 53 21.44 11.06 -9.88
N LEU A 54 20.16 11.03 -9.54
CA LEU A 54 19.56 9.98 -8.72
C LEU A 54 18.59 9.15 -9.57
N VAL A 55 18.79 7.83 -9.58
CA VAL A 55 17.89 6.87 -10.23
C VAL A 55 17.38 5.90 -9.19
N SER A 56 16.09 5.97 -8.90
CA SER A 56 15.39 5.07 -7.98
C SER A 56 14.70 3.98 -8.77
N LEU A 57 15.10 2.72 -8.53
CA LEU A 57 14.42 1.54 -9.04
C LEU A 57 13.51 0.99 -7.94
N ILE A 58 12.22 0.97 -8.18
CA ILE A 58 11.19 0.78 -7.15
C ILE A 58 10.44 -0.53 -7.41
N LEU A 59 10.37 -1.36 -6.37
CA LEU A 59 9.42 -2.47 -6.26
C LEU A 59 8.28 -1.99 -5.36
N SER A 60 7.09 -1.85 -5.93
CA SER A 60 5.92 -1.30 -5.24
C SER A 60 5.11 -2.40 -4.57
N ASP A 61 4.92 -2.27 -3.26
CA ASP A 61 3.99 -3.02 -2.42
C ASP A 61 2.72 -2.20 -2.09
N VAL A 62 2.57 -1.03 -2.71
CA VAL A 62 1.47 -0.10 -2.42
C VAL A 62 0.41 -0.20 -3.51
N VAL A 63 -0.85 -0.38 -3.11
CA VAL A 63 -1.98 -0.35 -4.04
C VAL A 63 -2.01 0.99 -4.78
N GLY A 64 -2.04 0.92 -6.11
CA GLY A 64 -2.07 2.12 -6.96
C GLY A 64 -0.70 2.76 -7.20
N ASP A 65 0.40 2.18 -6.70
CA ASP A 65 1.77 2.57 -7.05
C ASP A 65 2.10 4.05 -6.73
N ASP A 66 1.47 4.62 -5.70
CA ASP A 66 1.68 6.01 -5.28
C ASP A 66 3.09 6.22 -4.69
N LEU A 67 3.94 6.90 -5.46
CA LEU A 67 5.32 7.20 -5.09
C LEU A 67 5.47 8.05 -3.81
N ASP A 68 4.48 8.89 -3.46
CA ASP A 68 4.52 9.66 -2.20
C ASP A 68 4.32 8.76 -0.97
N VAL A 69 3.56 7.68 -1.16
CA VAL A 69 3.28 6.69 -0.12
C VAL A 69 4.43 5.69 -0.02
N ILE A 70 4.97 5.23 -1.15
CA ILE A 70 6.07 4.26 -1.20
C ILE A 70 7.29 4.80 -0.44
N ALA A 71 7.68 4.08 0.63
CA ALA A 71 8.74 4.47 1.56
C ALA A 71 8.62 5.90 2.17
N SER A 72 7.42 6.50 2.12
CA SER A 72 7.17 7.93 2.42
C SER A 72 7.96 8.89 1.50
N GLY A 73 8.08 8.53 0.23
CA GLY A 73 8.55 9.39 -0.84
C GLY A 73 9.93 10.01 -0.62
N PRO A 74 11.01 9.26 -0.36
CA PRO A 74 12.34 9.84 -0.11
C PRO A 74 12.92 10.60 -1.31
N THR A 75 12.49 10.24 -2.52
CA THR A 75 13.02 10.74 -3.80
C THR A 75 11.95 11.41 -4.66
N VAL A 76 10.82 11.78 -4.06
CA VAL A 76 9.73 12.52 -4.72
C VAL A 76 9.39 13.79 -3.95
N PRO A 77 8.81 14.80 -4.62
CA PRO A 77 8.32 16.01 -3.97
C PRO A 77 7.30 15.71 -2.88
N ASP A 78 7.33 16.47 -1.80
CA ASP A 78 6.29 16.46 -0.77
C ASP A 78 5.35 17.66 -0.95
N TYR A 79 4.05 17.40 -0.99
CA TYR A 79 3.00 18.42 -1.09
C TYR A 79 2.39 18.80 0.27
N SER A 80 2.76 18.09 1.33
CA SER A 80 2.34 18.42 2.69
C SER A 80 3.25 19.49 3.31
N THR A 81 2.78 20.13 4.37
CA THR A 81 3.51 21.21 5.05
C THR A 81 3.53 21.03 6.57
N PHE A 82 4.39 21.76 7.25
CA PHE A 82 4.37 21.85 8.71
C PHE A 82 3.03 22.39 9.24
N SER A 83 2.40 23.32 8.51
CA SER A 83 1.04 23.79 8.85
C SER A 83 0.04 22.63 8.81
N ARG A 84 0.09 21.81 7.77
CA ARG A 84 -0.74 20.62 7.66
C ARG A 84 -0.47 19.62 8.79
N CYS A 85 0.79 19.46 9.19
CA CYS A 85 1.13 18.63 10.34
C CYS A 85 0.46 19.14 11.62
N MET A 86 0.50 20.45 11.88
CA MET A 86 -0.21 21.05 13.03
C MET A 86 -1.72 20.81 12.96
N GLU A 87 -2.35 21.00 11.79
CA GLU A 87 -3.78 20.70 11.60
C GLU A 87 -4.12 19.25 11.96
N ILE A 88 -3.29 18.29 11.58
CA ILE A 88 -3.48 16.87 11.93
C ILE A 88 -3.42 16.68 13.45
N LEU A 89 -2.44 17.28 14.13
CA LEU A 89 -2.32 17.17 15.58
C LEU A 89 -3.54 17.76 16.32
N HIS A 90 -4.10 18.86 15.79
CA HIS A 90 -5.33 19.47 16.29
C HIS A 90 -6.57 18.63 15.98
N LYS A 91 -6.72 18.14 14.74
CA LYS A 91 -7.84 17.31 14.26
C LYS A 91 -8.08 16.12 15.18
N TYR A 92 -7.00 15.46 15.61
CA TYR A 92 -7.07 14.28 16.47
C TYR A 92 -6.97 14.59 17.97
N ASN A 93 -6.83 15.86 18.36
CA ASN A 93 -6.64 16.32 19.75
C ASN A 93 -5.49 15.56 20.47
N ILE A 94 -4.35 15.42 19.78
CA ILE A 94 -3.21 14.61 20.24
C ILE A 94 -1.99 15.45 20.64
N LEU A 95 -2.07 16.79 20.65
CA LEU A 95 -0.95 17.67 21.02
C LEU A 95 -0.26 17.26 22.34
N LYS A 96 -1.03 16.90 23.37
CA LYS A 96 -0.50 16.48 24.68
C LYS A 96 -0.01 15.03 24.73
N LYS A 97 -0.24 14.25 23.66
CA LYS A 97 0.13 12.84 23.56
C LYS A 97 1.39 12.62 22.71
N ILE A 98 1.79 13.62 21.94
CA ILE A 98 2.99 13.58 21.10
C ILE A 98 4.20 13.96 21.95
N PRO A 99 5.38 13.33 21.74
CA PRO A 99 6.62 13.74 22.39
C PRO A 99 6.88 15.23 22.21
N GLU A 100 7.26 15.91 23.30
CA GLU A 100 7.44 17.36 23.34
C GLU A 100 8.47 17.84 22.29
N THR A 101 9.54 17.07 22.08
CA THR A 101 10.56 17.33 21.05
C THR A 101 9.98 17.39 19.64
N VAL A 102 9.07 16.47 19.31
CA VAL A 102 8.39 16.41 18.01
C VAL A 102 7.38 17.54 17.85
N LEU A 103 6.59 17.81 18.90
CA LEU A 103 5.64 18.92 18.88
C LEU A 103 6.37 20.25 18.67
N ASN A 104 7.45 20.49 19.43
CA ASN A 104 8.27 21.70 19.30
C ASN A 104 8.90 21.81 17.91
N HIS A 105 9.40 20.71 17.34
CA HIS A 105 9.92 20.69 15.97
C HIS A 105 8.85 21.10 14.94
N ILE A 106 7.66 20.50 15.01
CA ILE A 106 6.55 20.81 14.09
C ILE A 106 6.09 22.26 14.25
N MET A 107 5.94 22.76 15.48
CA MET A 107 5.58 24.15 15.75
C MET A 107 6.63 25.13 15.22
N THR A 108 7.90 24.79 15.39
CA THR A 108 9.03 25.62 14.93
C THR A 108 9.08 25.66 13.39
N GLY A 109 8.81 24.52 12.74
CA GLY A 109 8.64 24.46 11.28
C GLY A 109 7.43 25.26 10.79
N ALA A 110 6.28 25.15 11.45
CA ALA A 110 5.08 25.92 11.10
C ALA A 110 5.28 27.44 11.28
N ALA A 111 6.20 27.86 12.16
CA ALA A 111 6.63 29.24 12.31
C ALA A 111 7.72 29.68 11.31
N GLY A 112 8.09 28.83 10.35
CA GLY A 112 9.08 29.11 9.31
C GLY A 112 10.55 29.08 9.77
N LYS A 113 10.83 28.52 10.95
CA LYS A 113 12.21 28.45 11.50
C LYS A 113 12.95 27.18 11.12
N VAL A 114 12.24 26.16 10.63
CA VAL A 114 12.80 24.96 10.00
C VAL A 114 12.32 24.96 8.54
N SER A 115 13.22 24.64 7.61
CA SER A 115 12.90 24.54 6.19
C SER A 115 11.89 23.43 5.93
N GLU A 116 11.00 23.65 4.98
CA GLU A 116 10.01 22.66 4.59
C GLU A 116 10.66 21.38 4.00
N THR A 117 9.88 20.31 3.81
CA THR A 117 10.23 19.28 2.84
C THR A 117 10.30 19.88 1.42
N PRO A 118 11.22 19.40 0.57
CA PRO A 118 11.36 19.90 -0.80
C PRO A 118 10.08 19.63 -1.62
N ASN A 119 9.59 20.69 -2.25
CA ASN A 119 8.42 20.68 -3.13
C ASN A 119 8.83 20.51 -4.61
N THR A 120 7.89 20.53 -5.54
CA THR A 120 8.16 20.32 -6.98
C THR A 120 9.14 21.30 -7.60
N ASP A 121 9.37 22.45 -6.98
CA ASP A 121 10.24 23.51 -7.50
C ASP A 121 11.70 23.35 -7.02
N ASP A 122 12.00 22.37 -6.16
CA ASP A 122 13.36 22.11 -5.72
C ASP A 122 14.22 21.53 -6.87
N PRO A 123 15.39 22.12 -7.18
CA PRO A 123 16.25 21.70 -8.30
C PRO A 123 16.77 20.26 -8.16
N ALA A 124 16.69 19.66 -6.97
CA ALA A 124 16.97 18.24 -6.78
C ALA A 124 16.15 17.33 -7.70
N PHE A 125 14.92 17.73 -8.03
CA PHE A 125 14.02 16.92 -8.84
C PHE A 125 14.32 16.96 -10.34
N GLU A 126 15.09 17.95 -10.83
CA GLU A 126 15.54 18.00 -12.24
C GLU A 126 16.42 16.82 -12.63
N LYS A 127 17.14 16.24 -11.66
CA LYS A 127 18.08 15.12 -11.84
C LYS A 127 17.65 13.84 -11.12
N THR A 128 16.40 13.78 -10.68
CA THR A 128 15.86 12.62 -9.98
C THR A 128 14.87 11.86 -10.86
N TYR A 129 15.14 10.58 -11.08
CA TYR A 129 14.32 9.68 -11.88
C TYR A 129 13.79 8.55 -11.00
N ASN A 130 12.48 8.35 -10.99
CA ASN A 130 11.82 7.28 -10.24
C ASN A 130 11.18 6.31 -11.24
N LEU A 131 11.61 5.05 -11.20
CA LEU A 131 11.17 3.99 -12.11
C LEU A 131 10.59 2.84 -11.30
N ILE A 132 9.30 2.56 -11.48
CA ILE A 132 8.68 1.35 -10.96
C ILE A 132 9.06 0.19 -11.89
N ILE A 133 9.85 -0.74 -11.37
CA ILE A 133 10.36 -1.89 -12.10
C ILE A 133 9.66 -3.21 -11.71
N GLY A 134 8.78 -3.14 -10.71
CA GLY A 134 7.90 -4.24 -10.34
C GLY A 134 6.75 -3.73 -9.50
N SER A 135 5.55 -4.22 -9.78
CA SER A 135 4.34 -3.93 -9.02
C SER A 135 3.35 -5.09 -9.12
N ASN A 136 2.26 -4.99 -8.35
CA ASN A 136 1.15 -5.92 -8.46
C ASN A 136 0.58 -5.98 -9.89
N PHE A 137 0.49 -4.83 -10.57
CA PHE A 137 -0.02 -4.79 -11.94
C PHE A 137 0.90 -5.53 -12.92
N GLU A 138 2.22 -5.34 -12.83
CA GLU A 138 3.19 -6.10 -13.63
C GLU A 138 3.06 -7.62 -13.40
N SER A 139 2.79 -8.03 -12.16
CA SER A 139 2.56 -9.44 -11.82
C SER A 139 1.28 -9.98 -12.47
N LEU A 140 0.20 -9.20 -12.50
CA LEU A 140 -1.04 -9.55 -13.22
C LEU A 140 -0.82 -9.60 -14.72
N LEU A 141 -0.01 -8.71 -15.29
CA LEU A 141 0.31 -8.73 -16.72
C LEU A 141 1.10 -9.98 -17.10
N ALA A 142 2.05 -10.40 -16.27
CA ALA A 142 2.79 -11.65 -16.44
C ALA A 142 1.86 -12.87 -16.36
N ALA A 143 1.01 -12.94 -15.32
CA ALA A 143 0.00 -14.00 -15.18
C ALA A 143 -0.97 -14.04 -16.36
N ARG A 144 -1.39 -12.88 -16.87
CA ARG A 144 -2.24 -12.75 -18.06
C ARG A 144 -1.55 -13.32 -19.29
N GLN A 145 -0.27 -13.04 -19.48
CA GLN A 145 0.48 -13.53 -20.63
C GLN A 145 0.60 -15.05 -20.60
N GLU A 146 0.87 -15.63 -19.42
CA GLU A 146 0.95 -17.08 -19.27
C GLU A 146 -0.41 -17.77 -19.40
N ALA A 147 -1.47 -17.23 -18.79
CA ALA A 147 -2.81 -17.78 -18.98
C ALA A 147 -3.24 -17.77 -20.46
N LYS A 148 -2.88 -16.73 -21.22
CA LYS A 148 -3.09 -16.69 -22.68
C LYS A 148 -2.27 -17.73 -23.43
N SER A 149 -1.01 -17.97 -23.03
CA SER A 149 -0.14 -18.98 -23.66
C SER A 149 -0.70 -20.39 -23.48
N LEU A 150 -1.36 -20.64 -22.36
CA LEU A 150 -2.08 -21.88 -22.01
C LEU A 150 -3.47 -21.99 -22.67
N GLY A 151 -3.91 -20.99 -23.44
CA GLY A 151 -5.17 -21.03 -24.19
C GLY A 151 -6.39 -20.47 -23.45
N TYR A 152 -6.22 -19.87 -22.27
CA TYR A 152 -7.31 -19.20 -21.57
C TYR A 152 -7.63 -17.85 -22.22
N LYS A 153 -8.91 -17.51 -22.22
CA LYS A 153 -9.36 -16.14 -22.41
C LYS A 153 -9.25 -15.42 -21.06
N VAL A 154 -8.56 -14.29 -21.03
CA VAL A 154 -8.17 -13.66 -19.77
C VAL A 154 -8.83 -12.29 -19.61
N LEU A 155 -9.39 -12.04 -18.44
CA LEU A 155 -9.87 -10.72 -18.01
C LEU A 155 -9.16 -10.32 -16.72
N VAL A 156 -8.45 -9.19 -16.76
CA VAL A 156 -7.92 -8.54 -15.56
C VAL A 156 -9.00 -7.57 -15.06
N LEU A 157 -9.52 -7.81 -13.86
CA LEU A 157 -10.57 -6.97 -13.26
C LEU A 157 -9.99 -5.65 -12.78
N SER A 158 -8.95 -5.72 -11.94
CA SER A 158 -8.27 -4.56 -11.36
C SER A 158 -7.01 -5.02 -10.63
N SER A 159 -5.99 -4.16 -10.53
CA SER A 159 -4.85 -4.28 -9.60
C SER A 159 -5.05 -3.49 -8.30
N MET A 160 -6.24 -2.90 -8.12
CA MET A 160 -6.57 -1.98 -7.05
C MET A 160 -7.80 -2.46 -6.26
N ILE A 161 -7.95 -3.77 -6.09
CA ILE A 161 -9.04 -4.30 -5.26
C ILE A 161 -8.70 -4.10 -3.78
N GLU A 162 -9.58 -3.38 -3.09
CA GLU A 162 -9.55 -3.20 -1.64
C GLU A 162 -10.92 -3.54 -1.06
N GLY A 163 -10.98 -3.86 0.23
CA GLY A 163 -12.21 -4.14 0.94
C GLY A 163 -12.16 -5.41 1.78
N GLU A 164 -13.32 -5.79 2.34
CA GLU A 164 -13.45 -6.99 3.15
C GLU A 164 -13.29 -8.22 2.26
N THR A 165 -12.31 -9.05 2.60
CA THR A 165 -11.87 -10.21 1.82
C THR A 165 -13.02 -11.11 1.41
N ARG A 166 -13.92 -11.41 2.37
CA ARG A 166 -15.06 -12.30 2.15
C ARG A 166 -16.01 -11.77 1.08
N ASP A 167 -16.25 -10.46 1.07
CA ASP A 167 -17.15 -9.82 0.11
C ASP A 167 -16.55 -9.84 -1.29
N ILE A 168 -15.23 -9.62 -1.40
CA ILE A 168 -14.50 -9.73 -2.67
C ILE A 168 -14.52 -11.17 -3.19
N ALA A 169 -14.37 -12.18 -2.32
CA ALA A 169 -14.45 -13.58 -2.71
C ALA A 169 -15.83 -13.95 -3.28
N HIS A 170 -16.91 -13.52 -2.62
CA HIS A 170 -18.29 -13.70 -3.11
C HIS A 170 -18.51 -13.02 -4.48
N PHE A 171 -17.91 -11.84 -4.69
CA PHE A 171 -17.96 -11.15 -5.98
C PHE A 171 -17.27 -11.96 -7.09
N HIS A 172 -16.12 -12.57 -6.81
CA HIS A 172 -15.44 -13.45 -7.77
C HIS A 172 -16.24 -14.73 -8.05
N GLY A 173 -16.83 -15.33 -7.01
CA GLY A 173 -17.75 -16.47 -7.16
C GLY A 173 -18.95 -16.15 -8.06
N ALA A 174 -19.54 -14.95 -7.91
CA ALA A 174 -20.62 -14.49 -8.77
C ALA A 174 -20.19 -14.36 -10.24
N ILE A 175 -19.00 -13.81 -10.51
CA ILE A 175 -18.44 -13.73 -11.87
C ILE A 175 -18.22 -15.12 -12.45
N ALA A 176 -17.64 -16.06 -11.69
CA ALA A 176 -17.44 -17.43 -12.15
C ALA A 176 -18.76 -18.12 -12.52
N ARG A 177 -19.80 -17.96 -11.70
CA ARG A 177 -21.14 -18.48 -11.98
C ARG A 177 -21.76 -17.87 -13.24
N GLU A 178 -21.58 -16.57 -13.47
CA GLU A 178 -22.06 -15.89 -14.67
C GLU A 178 -21.34 -16.42 -15.92
N ILE A 179 -20.02 -16.56 -15.88
CA ILE A 179 -19.21 -17.10 -16.98
C ILE A 179 -19.66 -18.51 -17.38
N ILE A 180 -19.87 -19.40 -16.40
CA ILE A 180 -20.35 -20.76 -16.67
C ILE A 180 -21.73 -20.74 -17.31
N LYS A 181 -22.62 -19.89 -16.79
CA LYS A 181 -24.03 -19.89 -17.18
C LYS A 181 -24.25 -19.25 -18.55
N THR A 182 -23.57 -18.15 -18.85
CA THR A 182 -23.88 -17.29 -20.00
C THR A 182 -22.69 -17.05 -20.92
N GLY A 183 -21.47 -17.34 -20.49
CA GLY A 183 -20.25 -16.98 -21.21
C GLY A 183 -19.89 -15.48 -21.14
N ASN A 184 -20.55 -14.72 -20.26
CA ASN A 184 -20.26 -13.31 -20.00
C ASN A 184 -19.49 -13.14 -18.68
N PRO A 185 -18.56 -12.18 -18.53
CA PRO A 185 -18.04 -11.26 -19.55
C PRO A 185 -17.11 -11.91 -20.57
N LEU A 186 -16.75 -13.18 -20.36
CA LEU A 186 -15.88 -13.91 -21.28
C LEU A 186 -16.21 -15.42 -21.28
N PRO A 187 -16.18 -16.13 -22.44
CA PRO A 187 -16.60 -17.52 -22.46
C PRO A 187 -15.47 -18.47 -22.02
N PRO A 188 -15.77 -19.63 -21.42
CA PRO A 188 -14.76 -20.66 -21.12
C PRO A 188 -13.90 -21.06 -22.35
N PRO A 189 -12.65 -21.54 -22.15
CA PRO A 189 -11.90 -21.57 -20.90
C PRO A 189 -11.47 -20.15 -20.47
N ALA A 190 -11.87 -19.76 -19.26
CA ALA A 190 -11.76 -18.39 -18.77
C ALA A 190 -10.77 -18.29 -17.61
N CYS A 191 -10.00 -17.21 -17.56
CA CYS A 191 -9.11 -16.87 -16.45
C CYS A 191 -9.42 -15.44 -16.00
N ILE A 192 -9.89 -15.31 -14.76
CA ILE A 192 -10.16 -14.02 -14.12
C ILE A 192 -8.99 -13.70 -13.21
N LEU A 193 -8.38 -12.55 -13.43
CA LEU A 193 -7.23 -12.07 -12.66
C LEU A 193 -7.61 -10.79 -11.92
N SER A 194 -7.22 -10.70 -10.66
CA SER A 194 -7.33 -9.49 -9.87
C SER A 194 -6.20 -9.40 -8.87
N GLY A 195 -5.89 -8.18 -8.46
CA GLY A 195 -4.89 -7.89 -7.45
C GLY A 195 -5.26 -6.66 -6.65
N GLY A 196 -4.55 -6.47 -5.53
CA GLY A 196 -4.82 -5.45 -4.55
C GLY A 196 -4.55 -5.97 -3.14
N GLU A 197 -5.12 -5.30 -2.14
CA GLU A 197 -4.83 -5.51 -0.72
C GLU A 197 -6.15 -5.58 0.06
N THR A 198 -6.74 -6.76 0.16
CA THR A 198 -7.96 -6.94 0.97
C THR A 198 -7.63 -7.01 2.46
N THR A 199 -8.64 -6.75 3.28
CA THR A 199 -8.53 -6.80 4.75
C THR A 199 -9.45 -7.86 5.33
N VAL A 200 -9.13 -8.31 6.54
CA VAL A 200 -9.97 -9.21 7.34
C VAL A 200 -10.36 -8.50 8.63
N THR A 201 -11.66 -8.34 8.87
CA THR A 201 -12.15 -7.87 10.16
C THR A 201 -12.15 -9.01 11.17
N LEU A 202 -11.13 -9.04 12.05
CA LEU A 202 -10.95 -10.10 13.06
C LEU A 202 -12.12 -10.14 14.05
N LYS A 203 -12.85 -11.25 14.07
CA LYS A 203 -13.95 -11.54 15.02
C LYS A 203 -13.63 -12.66 16.01
N GLY A 204 -12.53 -13.38 15.81
CA GLY A 204 -12.16 -14.56 16.58
C GLY A 204 -10.66 -14.66 16.84
N LYS A 205 -10.23 -15.82 17.36
CA LYS A 205 -8.82 -16.14 17.66
C LYS A 205 -8.26 -17.23 16.73
N GLY A 206 -8.87 -17.40 15.56
CA GLY A 206 -8.42 -18.35 14.55
C GLY A 206 -7.07 -17.96 13.96
N LEU A 207 -6.45 -18.92 13.26
CA LEU A 207 -5.22 -18.73 12.52
C LEU A 207 -5.55 -18.72 11.03
N GLY A 208 -5.04 -17.73 10.29
CA GLY A 208 -5.27 -17.56 8.86
C GLY A 208 -4.92 -16.15 8.39
N GLY A 209 -5.06 -15.91 7.11
CA GLY A 209 -4.90 -14.60 6.50
C GLY A 209 -5.99 -14.33 5.46
N ARG A 210 -5.86 -13.19 4.79
CA ARG A 210 -6.84 -12.74 3.79
C ARG A 210 -6.92 -13.68 2.59
N ASN A 211 -5.81 -14.21 2.12
CA ASN A 211 -5.80 -15.03 0.92
C ASN A 211 -6.40 -16.42 1.22
N GLN A 212 -6.13 -16.94 2.43
CA GLN A 212 -6.77 -18.16 2.94
C GLN A 212 -8.28 -17.96 3.15
N GLU A 213 -8.70 -16.84 3.75
CA GLU A 213 -10.14 -16.54 3.89
C GLU A 213 -10.82 -16.35 2.53
N PHE A 214 -10.14 -15.73 1.56
CA PHE A 214 -10.64 -15.60 0.20
C PHE A 214 -10.90 -16.97 -0.42
N ALA A 215 -9.91 -17.87 -0.40
CA ALA A 215 -10.03 -19.20 -0.99
C ALA A 215 -11.13 -20.03 -0.30
N LEU A 216 -11.24 -19.94 1.03
CA LEU A 216 -12.29 -20.61 1.80
C LEU A 216 -13.69 -20.08 1.46
N ALA A 217 -13.85 -18.76 1.41
CA ALA A 217 -15.13 -18.14 1.03
C ALA A 217 -15.50 -18.48 -0.42
N ALA A 218 -14.51 -18.49 -1.32
CA ALA A 218 -14.71 -18.89 -2.71
C ALA A 218 -15.11 -20.37 -2.83
N ALA A 219 -14.49 -21.28 -2.08
CA ALA A 219 -14.81 -22.71 -2.08
C ALA A 219 -16.30 -22.97 -1.77
N ILE A 220 -16.84 -22.25 -0.78
CA ILE A 220 -18.26 -22.33 -0.43
C ILE A 220 -19.13 -21.85 -1.59
N ASP A 221 -18.70 -20.80 -2.28
CA ASP A 221 -19.45 -20.14 -3.37
C ASP A 221 -19.43 -20.92 -4.70
N ILE A 222 -18.40 -21.73 -4.91
CA ILE A 222 -18.21 -22.59 -6.09
C ILE A 222 -18.57 -24.05 -5.82
N ALA A 223 -19.10 -24.38 -4.64
CA ALA A 223 -19.52 -25.74 -4.33
C ALA A 223 -20.38 -26.35 -5.45
N ASP A 224 -20.11 -27.62 -5.75
CA ASP A 224 -20.69 -28.39 -6.86
C ASP A 224 -20.35 -27.88 -8.28
N LYS A 225 -19.30 -27.05 -8.43
CA LYS A 225 -18.78 -26.59 -9.74
C LYS A 225 -17.39 -27.15 -10.02
N ASN A 226 -17.35 -28.40 -10.49
CA ASN A 226 -16.12 -29.14 -10.81
C ASN A 226 -15.21 -28.50 -11.89
N ASP A 227 -15.63 -27.41 -12.53
CA ASP A 227 -14.92 -26.73 -13.62
C ASP A 227 -14.35 -25.35 -13.19
N VAL A 228 -14.31 -25.06 -11.89
CA VAL A 228 -13.79 -23.79 -11.34
C VAL A 228 -12.65 -24.07 -10.38
N VAL A 229 -11.55 -23.35 -10.55
CA VAL A 229 -10.45 -23.31 -9.58
C VAL A 229 -10.23 -21.86 -9.19
N VAL A 230 -10.06 -21.61 -7.89
CA VAL A 230 -9.72 -20.30 -7.33
C VAL A 230 -8.40 -20.42 -6.60
N LEU A 231 -7.48 -19.51 -6.88
CA LEU A 231 -6.23 -19.36 -6.15
C LEU A 231 -6.10 -17.92 -5.68
N SER A 232 -5.73 -17.74 -4.41
CA SER A 232 -5.44 -16.45 -3.81
C SER A 232 -4.12 -16.56 -3.05
N GLY A 233 -3.20 -15.60 -3.25
CA GLY A 233 -1.88 -15.66 -2.65
C GLY A 233 -1.14 -14.33 -2.60
N GLY A 234 -0.43 -14.11 -1.50
CA GLY A 234 0.51 -13.01 -1.28
C GLY A 234 1.80 -13.22 -2.06
N THR A 235 2.21 -12.21 -2.82
CA THR A 235 3.45 -12.23 -3.62
C THR A 235 4.72 -12.22 -2.77
N ASP A 236 4.61 -11.83 -1.50
CA ASP A 236 5.67 -11.87 -0.50
C ASP A 236 5.85 -13.26 0.15
N GLY A 237 4.99 -14.21 -0.21
CA GLY A 237 5.01 -15.58 0.31
C GLY A 237 4.32 -15.77 1.66
N ASN A 238 3.67 -14.74 2.22
CA ASN A 238 3.01 -14.82 3.53
C ASN A 238 1.54 -14.40 3.45
N ASP A 239 0.71 -15.02 4.29
CA ASP A 239 -0.69 -14.66 4.46
C ASP A 239 -1.09 -14.70 5.93
N GLY A 240 -1.26 -13.51 6.52
CA GLY A 240 -1.49 -13.37 7.95
C GLY A 240 -0.30 -13.90 8.79
N PRO A 241 -0.52 -14.28 10.05
CA PRO A 241 0.50 -14.88 10.89
C PRO A 241 0.67 -16.39 10.61
N THR A 242 0.78 -16.78 9.35
CA THR A 242 0.92 -18.18 8.91
C THR A 242 2.19 -18.41 8.10
N ASP A 243 2.53 -19.67 7.82
CA ASP A 243 3.61 -20.08 6.92
C ASP A 243 3.14 -20.30 5.47
N ALA A 244 1.86 -20.03 5.19
CA ALA A 244 1.28 -20.11 3.85
C ALA A 244 1.30 -18.75 3.17
N ALA A 245 1.46 -18.76 1.84
CA ALA A 245 1.26 -17.57 1.01
C ALA A 245 -0.23 -17.28 0.75
N GLY A 246 -1.11 -18.24 1.02
CA GLY A 246 -2.53 -18.20 0.69
C GLY A 246 -3.09 -19.59 0.53
N ALA A 247 -4.06 -19.78 -0.36
CA ALA A 247 -4.68 -21.07 -0.61
C ALA A 247 -5.31 -21.15 -2.01
N PHE A 248 -5.63 -22.37 -2.42
CA PHE A 248 -6.47 -22.65 -3.58
C PHE A 248 -7.67 -23.51 -3.18
N SER A 249 -8.73 -23.45 -3.98
CA SER A 249 -9.95 -24.22 -3.84
C SER A 249 -10.55 -24.56 -5.22
N ASP A 250 -11.25 -25.68 -5.29
CA ASP A 250 -11.94 -26.21 -6.47
C ASP A 250 -13.32 -26.81 -6.11
#